data_AF-A0A920GPT1-F1
#
_entry.id   AF-A0A920GPT1-F1
#
_cell.length_a   1.000
_cell.length_b   1.000
_cell.length_c   1.000
_cell.angle_alpha   90.00
_cell.angle_beta   90.00
_cell.angle_gamma   90.00
#
_symmetry.space_group_name_H-M   'P 1'
#
loop_
_entity.id
_entity.type
_entity.pdbx_description
1 polymer ?
#
loop_
_entity_poly.entity_id
_entity_poly.type
_entity_poly.pdbx_seq_one_letter_code
_entity_poly.pdbx_strand_id
1 'polypeptide(L)'
;MVRTASEFDQGPIAFRYPRGNGTGVQLPQRGEVLEIGKGRIIQEGSDLVILSFGAHLNIVKDAEVALNKMGVSVTIADARFAKPLDVELVNQLMKHHPCMLTVEQGSMGGFGSIVLQHVNKNRSKNKNLIFDSIFVADKFIDQADVTSMYEDAEMGLNNIISKSVSLVEESSKISSKFDFDNFKANVGI
;
A
#
# COMPACT_ATOMS: atom_id res chain seq x y z
N MET A 1 -11.98 5.53 -14.63
CA MET A 1 -11.68 6.88 -14.10
C MET A 1 -12.34 7.98 -14.91
N VAL A 2 -11.96 8.27 -16.17
CA VAL A 2 -12.57 9.37 -16.96
C VAL A 2 -14.09 9.23 -17.09
N ARG A 3 -14.60 8.03 -17.41
CA ARG A 3 -16.05 7.77 -17.44
C ARG A 3 -16.71 8.01 -16.09
N THR A 4 -16.13 7.50 -15.00
CA THR A 4 -16.64 7.77 -13.64
C THR A 4 -16.73 9.27 -13.37
N ALA A 5 -15.71 10.03 -13.79
CA ALA A 5 -15.67 11.47 -13.59
C ALA A 5 -16.73 12.23 -14.42
N SER A 6 -16.96 11.82 -15.68
CA SER A 6 -17.97 12.46 -16.53
C SER A 6 -19.41 12.22 -16.07
N GLU A 7 -19.65 11.18 -15.27
CA GLU A 7 -20.99 10.81 -14.80
C GLU A 7 -21.24 11.24 -13.34
N PHE A 8 -20.31 11.96 -12.72
CA PHE A 8 -20.40 12.38 -11.32
C PHE A 8 -20.66 13.89 -11.21
N ASP A 9 -21.88 14.25 -10.81
CA ASP A 9 -22.34 15.64 -10.68
C ASP A 9 -22.39 16.16 -9.24
N GLN A 10 -21.99 15.37 -8.24
CA GLN A 10 -22.14 15.74 -6.83
C GLN A 10 -20.95 16.53 -6.26
N GLY A 11 -19.93 16.83 -7.06
CA GLY A 11 -18.78 17.60 -6.62
C GLY A 11 -17.52 17.38 -7.47
N PRO A 12 -16.37 17.90 -7.01
CA PRO A 12 -15.13 17.83 -7.76
C PRO A 12 -14.53 16.42 -7.75
N ILE A 13 -13.92 16.04 -8.87
CA ILE A 13 -13.06 14.86 -8.99
C ILE A 13 -11.67 15.29 -9.44
N ALA A 14 -10.65 14.75 -8.77
CA ALA A 14 -9.26 14.87 -9.16
C ALA A 14 -8.68 13.49 -9.42
N PHE A 15 -7.96 13.34 -10.51
CA PHE A 15 -7.14 12.17 -10.78
C PHE A 15 -5.75 12.61 -11.21
N ARG A 16 -4.75 11.91 -10.68
CA ARG A 16 -3.35 12.04 -11.08
C ARG A 16 -2.96 10.79 -11.84
N TYR A 17 -2.36 10.97 -13.00
CA TYR A 17 -1.80 9.91 -13.80
C TYR A 17 -0.35 10.25 -14.13
N PRO A 18 0.55 9.26 -14.17
CA PRO A 18 1.95 9.48 -14.50
C PRO A 18 2.09 9.93 -15.95
N ARG A 19 3.19 10.62 -16.25
CA ARG A 19 3.65 10.76 -17.63
C ARG A 19 4.32 9.45 -18.04
N GLY A 20 4.06 8.97 -19.26
CA GLY A 20 4.69 7.76 -19.79
C GLY A 20 3.67 6.74 -20.29
N ASN A 21 4.16 5.54 -20.58
CA ASN A 21 3.35 4.47 -21.13
C ASN A 21 2.58 3.74 -20.04
N GLY A 22 1.30 3.46 -20.29
CA GLY A 22 0.55 2.48 -19.49
C GLY A 22 0.94 1.05 -19.88
N THR A 23 0.57 0.08 -19.04
CA THR A 23 0.53 -1.32 -19.48
C THR A 23 -0.47 -1.42 -20.61
N GLY A 24 -0.10 -2.09 -21.71
CA GLY A 24 -0.91 -2.21 -22.94
C GLY A 24 -2.17 -3.05 -22.75
N VAL A 25 -3.09 -2.58 -21.92
CA VAL A 25 -4.40 -3.19 -21.69
C VAL A 25 -5.30 -2.92 -22.89
N GLN A 26 -6.16 -3.88 -23.20
CA GLN A 26 -7.18 -3.68 -24.22
C GLN A 26 -8.10 -2.54 -23.79
N LEU A 27 -8.13 -1.46 -24.58
CA LEU A 27 -8.98 -0.32 -24.31
C LEU A 27 -10.43 -0.68 -24.65
N PRO A 28 -11.37 -0.57 -23.71
CA PRO A 28 -12.76 -0.81 -24.02
C PRO A 28 -13.28 0.30 -24.94
N GLN A 29 -14.25 -0.01 -25.81
CA GLN A 29 -14.88 0.98 -26.67
C GLN A 29 -15.56 2.10 -25.86
N ARG A 30 -16.08 1.76 -24.67
CA ARG A 30 -16.63 2.70 -23.69
C ARG A 30 -16.09 2.33 -22.31
N GLY A 31 -15.57 3.32 -21.57
CA GLY A 31 -15.15 3.10 -20.19
C GLY A 31 -16.34 2.72 -19.30
N GLU A 32 -16.06 1.92 -18.28
CA GLU A 32 -17.04 1.56 -17.25
C GLU A 32 -17.06 2.59 -16.12
N VAL A 33 -18.22 2.78 -15.51
CA VAL A 33 -18.36 3.57 -14.28
C VAL A 33 -17.87 2.71 -13.12
N LEU A 34 -16.79 3.15 -12.50
CA LEU A 34 -16.27 2.54 -11.27
C LEU A 34 -17.03 3.06 -10.05
N GLU A 35 -17.26 2.20 -9.08
CA GLU A 35 -17.71 2.61 -7.75
C GLU A 35 -16.63 3.46 -7.07
N ILE A 36 -16.99 4.70 -6.72
CA ILE A 36 -16.06 5.67 -6.14
C ILE A 36 -15.68 5.21 -4.74
N GLY A 37 -14.37 5.18 -4.46
CA GLY A 37 -13.85 4.79 -3.14
C GLY A 37 -13.71 3.29 -2.96
N LYS A 38 -13.81 2.49 -4.02
CA LYS A 38 -13.56 1.05 -3.96
C LYS A 38 -12.21 0.66 -4.58
N GLY A 39 -11.40 -0.04 -3.82
CA GLY A 39 -10.17 -0.67 -4.32
C GLY A 39 -10.44 -2.01 -4.99
N ARG A 40 -9.38 -2.77 -5.28
CA ARG A 40 -9.47 -4.16 -5.77
C ARG A 40 -8.26 -4.96 -5.31
N ILE A 41 -8.46 -6.26 -5.10
CA ILE A 41 -7.37 -7.21 -4.95
C ILE A 41 -6.84 -7.57 -6.35
N ILE A 42 -5.52 -7.51 -6.50
CA ILE A 42 -4.80 -7.89 -7.73
C ILE A 42 -4.25 -9.32 -7.59
N GLN A 43 -3.80 -9.66 -6.38
CA GLN A 43 -3.25 -10.96 -6.03
C GLN A 43 -3.41 -11.19 -4.53
N GLU A 44 -3.69 -12.43 -4.15
CA GLU A 44 -3.84 -12.86 -2.75
C GLU A 44 -2.54 -13.48 -2.21
N GLY A 45 -2.32 -13.30 -0.91
CA GLY A 45 -1.22 -13.84 -0.11
C GLY A 45 -1.54 -13.72 1.38
N SER A 46 -0.58 -13.98 2.26
CA SER A 46 -0.83 -14.05 3.72
C SER A 46 0.11 -13.25 4.61
N ASP A 47 1.37 -13.07 4.21
CA ASP A 47 2.41 -12.61 5.13
C ASP A 47 2.55 -11.09 5.10
N LEU A 48 2.31 -10.50 3.95
CA LEU A 48 2.37 -9.05 3.72
C LEU A 48 1.25 -8.65 2.77
N VAL A 49 0.61 -7.51 3.02
CA VAL A 49 -0.14 -6.81 1.99
C VAL A 49 0.58 -5.54 1.55
N ILE A 50 0.72 -5.37 0.23
CA ILE A 50 1.13 -4.10 -0.38
C ILE A 50 -0.11 -3.41 -0.95
N LEU A 51 -0.50 -2.30 -0.32
CA LEU A 51 -1.59 -1.43 -0.77
C LEU A 51 -1.01 -0.31 -1.65
N SER A 52 -1.08 -0.51 -2.97
CA SER A 52 -0.54 0.40 -3.96
C SER A 52 -1.56 1.47 -4.36
N PHE A 53 -1.11 2.71 -4.47
CA PHE A 53 -1.87 3.82 -5.03
C PHE A 53 -1.10 4.51 -6.17
N GLY A 54 -1.64 4.40 -7.38
CA GLY A 54 -1.11 5.08 -8.57
C GLY A 54 -0.20 4.22 -9.45
N ALA A 55 0.82 4.84 -10.04
CA ALA A 55 1.62 4.27 -11.13
C ALA A 55 2.56 3.13 -10.73
N HIS A 56 2.85 3.01 -9.43
CA HIS A 56 3.85 2.08 -8.91
C HIS A 56 3.41 0.61 -8.92
N LEU A 57 2.17 0.31 -9.30
CA LEU A 57 1.60 -1.03 -9.24
C LEU A 57 2.44 -2.08 -10.00
N ASN A 58 3.07 -1.72 -11.12
CA ASN A 58 3.93 -2.67 -11.84
C ASN A 58 5.20 -3.02 -11.06
N ILE A 59 5.84 -2.03 -10.43
CA ILE A 59 7.03 -2.25 -9.60
C ILE A 59 6.66 -3.08 -8.36
N VAL A 60 5.45 -2.87 -7.81
CA VAL A 60 4.91 -3.70 -6.73
C VAL A 60 4.72 -5.15 -7.17
N LYS A 61 4.27 -5.41 -8.41
CA LYS A 61 4.19 -6.78 -8.95
C LYS A 61 5.57 -7.41 -9.12
N ASP A 62 6.54 -6.66 -9.62
CA ASP A 62 7.92 -7.15 -9.75
C ASP A 62 8.53 -7.47 -8.36
N ALA A 63 8.22 -6.64 -7.36
CA ALA A 63 8.63 -6.86 -5.97
C ALA A 63 7.99 -8.12 -5.38
N GLU A 64 6.70 -8.35 -5.64
CA GLU A 64 6.02 -9.58 -5.22
C GLU A 64 6.71 -10.82 -5.79
N VAL A 65 7.04 -10.83 -7.09
CA VAL A 65 7.73 -11.99 -7.71
C VAL A 65 9.06 -12.27 -7.01
N ALA A 66 9.80 -11.23 -6.62
CA ALA A 66 11.05 -11.38 -5.87
C ALA A 66 10.81 -11.88 -4.43
N LEU A 67 9.84 -11.30 -3.72
CA LEU A 67 9.47 -11.67 -2.35
C LEU A 67 8.95 -13.11 -2.26
N ASN A 68 8.17 -13.55 -3.24
CA ASN A 68 7.65 -14.91 -3.32
C ASN A 68 8.78 -15.94 -3.50
N LYS A 69 9.80 -15.63 -4.32
CA LYS A 69 11.04 -16.43 -4.42
C LYS A 69 11.82 -16.51 -3.10
N MET A 70 11.65 -15.53 -2.22
CA MET A 70 12.23 -15.50 -0.87
C MET A 70 11.32 -16.18 0.18
N GLY A 71 10.17 -16.73 -0.23
CA GLY A 71 9.22 -17.41 0.65
C GLY A 71 8.24 -16.49 1.36
N VAL A 72 8.10 -15.22 0.93
CA VAL A 72 7.12 -14.27 1.48
C VAL A 72 5.87 -14.25 0.59
N SER A 73 4.73 -14.64 1.15
CA SER A 73 3.43 -14.58 0.48
C SER A 73 2.84 -13.17 0.54
N VAL A 74 2.62 -12.53 -0.62
CA VAL A 74 2.20 -11.13 -0.70
C VAL A 74 0.81 -10.98 -1.34
N THR A 75 -0.08 -10.30 -0.64
CA THR A 75 -1.29 -9.72 -1.23
C THR A 75 -0.96 -8.38 -1.89
N ILE A 76 -1.40 -8.18 -3.13
CA ILE A 76 -1.34 -6.87 -3.80
C ILE A 76 -2.76 -6.31 -3.88
N ALA A 77 -2.97 -5.15 -3.29
CA ALA A 77 -4.22 -4.40 -3.40
C ALA A 77 -3.98 -3.09 -4.16
N ASP A 78 -4.82 -2.80 -5.15
CA ASP A 78 -4.84 -1.52 -5.88
C ASP A 78 -5.95 -0.65 -5.29
N ALA A 79 -5.54 0.42 -4.60
CA ALA A 79 -6.46 1.30 -3.89
C ALA A 79 -7.42 2.05 -4.84
N ARG A 80 -6.97 2.39 -6.06
CA ARG A 80 -7.64 3.23 -7.08
C ARG A 80 -8.05 4.65 -6.65
N PHE A 81 -8.44 4.84 -5.39
CA PHE A 81 -8.94 6.08 -4.82
C PHE A 81 -8.23 6.36 -3.48
N ALA A 82 -7.65 7.56 -3.35
CA ALA A 82 -7.17 8.04 -2.06
C ALA A 82 -8.31 8.61 -1.20
N LYS A 83 -9.35 9.17 -1.83
CA LYS A 83 -10.53 9.72 -1.16
C LYS A 83 -11.80 9.54 -2.01
N PRO A 84 -12.91 9.04 -1.44
CA PRO A 84 -12.99 8.43 -0.12
C PRO A 84 -12.11 7.17 -0.05
N LEU A 85 -11.57 6.89 1.14
CA LEU A 85 -10.78 5.68 1.39
C LEU A 85 -11.71 4.47 1.43
N ASP A 86 -11.31 3.36 0.83
CA ASP A 86 -12.01 2.07 0.96
C ASP A 86 -11.79 1.47 2.35
N VAL A 87 -12.52 1.97 3.34
CA VAL A 87 -12.38 1.55 4.74
C VAL A 87 -12.68 0.07 4.93
N GLU A 88 -13.54 -0.51 4.10
CA GLU A 88 -13.90 -1.93 4.15
C GLU A 88 -12.72 -2.79 3.70
N LEU A 89 -12.14 -2.47 2.53
CA LEU A 89 -10.94 -3.13 2.05
C LEU A 89 -9.81 -3.01 3.06
N VAL A 90 -9.50 -1.80 3.55
CA VAL A 90 -8.41 -1.61 4.53
C VAL A 90 -8.67 -2.45 5.79
N ASN A 91 -9.91 -2.51 6.28
CA ASN A 91 -10.25 -3.35 7.43
C ASN A 91 -10.05 -4.85 7.18
N GLN A 92 -10.38 -5.34 5.99
CA GLN A 92 -10.12 -6.73 5.60
C GLN A 92 -8.62 -7.00 5.54
N LEU A 93 -7.86 -6.12 4.90
CA LEU A 93 -6.41 -6.22 4.79
C LEU A 93 -5.74 -6.25 6.17
N MET A 94 -6.15 -5.36 7.09
CA MET A 94 -5.67 -5.35 8.48
C MET A 94 -5.94 -6.68 9.20
N LYS A 95 -7.13 -7.27 8.99
CA LYS A 95 -7.56 -8.49 9.66
C LYS A 95 -6.78 -9.72 9.19
N HIS A 96 -6.43 -9.76 7.92
CA HIS A 96 -5.89 -10.97 7.28
C HIS A 96 -4.37 -10.98 7.12
N HIS A 97 -3.69 -9.86 7.38
CA HIS A 97 -2.24 -9.76 7.21
C HIS A 97 -1.57 -9.24 8.48
N PRO A 98 -0.41 -9.79 8.86
CA PRO A 98 0.37 -9.28 9.99
C PRO A 98 1.19 -8.03 9.62
N CYS A 99 1.45 -7.81 8.32
CA CYS A 99 2.19 -6.66 7.81
C CYS A 99 1.40 -5.93 6.71
N MET A 100 1.45 -4.60 6.70
CA MET A 100 0.88 -3.75 5.65
C MET A 100 1.88 -2.69 5.21
N LEU A 101 2.17 -2.63 3.91
CA LEU A 101 3.00 -1.60 3.29
C LEU A 101 2.15 -0.80 2.31
N THR A 102 2.05 0.51 2.47
CA THR A 102 1.47 1.36 1.41
C THR A 102 2.54 1.83 0.46
N VAL A 103 2.26 1.88 -0.84
CA VAL A 103 3.20 2.42 -1.84
C VAL A 103 2.48 3.47 -2.69
N GLU A 104 2.98 4.70 -2.68
CA GLU A 104 2.45 5.80 -3.48
C GLU A 104 3.55 6.67 -4.10
N GLN A 105 3.22 7.42 -5.15
CA GLN A 105 4.06 8.52 -5.65
C GLN A 105 3.65 9.89 -5.10
N GLY A 106 3.17 9.93 -3.86
CA GLY A 106 2.91 11.15 -3.10
C GLY A 106 4.14 11.60 -2.32
N SER A 107 4.05 12.75 -1.67
CA SER A 107 4.97 13.17 -0.62
C SER A 107 4.49 12.68 0.75
N MET A 108 5.30 12.93 1.79
CA MET A 108 4.86 12.81 3.17
C MET A 108 3.52 13.53 3.40
N GLY A 109 2.61 12.91 4.16
CA GLY A 109 1.25 13.42 4.36
C GLY A 109 0.22 12.95 3.33
N GLY A 110 0.63 12.14 2.34
CA GLY A 110 -0.19 11.62 1.25
C GLY A 110 -1.14 10.47 1.63
N PHE A 111 -1.38 9.58 0.66
CA PHE A 111 -2.23 8.40 0.81
C PHE A 111 -1.82 7.51 1.99
N GLY A 112 -0.52 7.25 2.18
CA GLY A 112 -0.01 6.45 3.29
C GLY A 112 -0.43 7.01 4.64
N SER A 113 -0.45 8.34 4.80
CA SER A 113 -0.91 9.00 6.03
C SER A 113 -2.42 8.87 6.25
N ILE A 114 -3.23 8.90 5.18
CA ILE A 114 -4.69 8.66 5.26
C ILE A 114 -4.95 7.23 5.74
N VAL A 115 -4.25 6.24 5.16
CA VAL A 115 -4.36 4.84 5.56
C VAL A 115 -3.88 4.64 7.00
N LEU A 116 -2.73 5.19 7.38
CA LEU A 116 -2.19 5.12 8.73
C LEU A 116 -3.18 5.68 9.76
N GLN A 117 -3.83 6.81 9.47
CA GLN A 117 -4.83 7.38 10.36
C GLN A 117 -6.01 6.42 10.57
N HIS A 118 -6.49 5.76 9.51
CA HIS A 118 -7.55 4.75 9.61
C HIS A 118 -7.08 3.50 10.38
N VAL A 119 -5.89 2.98 10.08
CA VAL A 119 -5.26 1.85 10.77
C VAL A 119 -5.16 2.13 12.28
N ASN A 120 -4.67 3.30 12.65
CA ASN A 120 -4.52 3.68 14.06
C ASN A 120 -5.86 3.81 14.80
N LYS A 121 -6.91 4.33 14.14
CA LYS A 121 -8.26 4.37 14.72
C LYS A 121 -8.89 2.98 14.88
N ASN A 122 -8.44 2.00 14.11
CA ASN A 122 -9.02 0.66 14.05
C ASN A 122 -8.07 -0.45 14.53
N ARG A 123 -7.07 -0.11 15.36
CA ARG A 123 -6.06 -1.07 15.89
C ARG A 123 -6.66 -2.29 16.59
N SER A 124 -7.89 -2.20 17.08
CA SER A 124 -8.60 -3.37 17.65
C SER A 124 -8.79 -4.52 16.66
N LYS A 125 -8.78 -4.26 15.35
CA LYS A 125 -8.87 -5.29 14.30
C LYS A 125 -7.59 -6.10 14.16
N ASN A 126 -6.44 -5.49 14.42
CA ASN A 126 -5.15 -6.15 14.45
C ASN A 126 -4.15 -5.31 15.27
N LYS A 127 -3.93 -5.73 16.51
CA LYS A 127 -3.06 -5.01 17.47
C LYS A 127 -1.58 -5.14 17.12
N ASN A 128 -1.22 -6.21 16.43
CA ASN A 128 0.17 -6.56 16.11
C ASN A 128 0.52 -6.20 14.66
N LEU A 129 -0.37 -5.49 13.95
CA LEU A 129 -0.12 -5.07 12.58
C LEU A 129 1.11 -4.17 12.52
N ILE A 130 2.14 -4.62 11.83
CA ILE A 130 3.27 -3.79 11.45
C ILE A 130 2.90 -3.04 10.17
N PHE A 131 2.99 -1.72 10.23
CA PHE A 131 2.56 -0.84 9.16
C PHE A 131 3.70 0.10 8.79
N ASP A 132 3.94 0.26 7.50
CA ASP A 132 4.84 1.29 6.98
C ASP A 132 4.39 1.79 5.60
N SER A 133 5.05 2.83 5.10
CA SER A 133 4.73 3.50 3.86
C SER A 133 5.99 3.79 3.05
N ILE A 134 5.91 3.58 1.74
CA ILE A 134 6.84 4.13 0.76
C ILE A 134 6.11 5.24 0.01
N PHE A 135 6.71 6.41 0.02
CA PHE A 135 6.33 7.61 -0.70
C PHE A 135 7.63 8.31 -1.16
N VAL A 136 7.54 9.38 -1.95
CA VAL A 136 8.73 10.09 -2.43
C VAL A 136 9.51 10.63 -1.23
N ALA A 137 10.80 10.28 -1.14
CA ALA A 137 11.70 10.77 -0.09
C ALA A 137 11.60 12.29 0.09
N ASP A 138 11.73 12.78 1.32
CA ASP A 138 11.58 14.21 1.67
C ASP A 138 12.81 15.04 1.27
N LYS A 139 13.06 15.07 -0.04
CA LYS A 139 14.16 15.78 -0.69
C LYS A 139 13.78 16.10 -2.14
N PHE A 140 14.51 17.02 -2.75
CA PHE A 140 14.42 17.24 -4.20
C PHE A 140 15.07 16.08 -4.95
N ILE A 141 14.42 15.66 -6.04
CA ILE A 141 14.90 14.60 -6.92
C ILE A 141 15.37 15.24 -8.22
N ASP A 142 16.64 15.04 -8.54
CA ASP A 142 17.23 15.59 -9.75
C ASP A 142 16.72 14.87 -11.01
N GLN A 143 16.85 15.53 -12.15
CA GLN A 143 16.44 14.96 -13.44
C GLN A 143 17.35 13.79 -13.82
N ALA A 144 16.76 12.61 -14.02
CA ALA A 144 17.43 11.43 -14.55
C ALA A 144 16.42 10.59 -15.37
N ASP A 145 16.81 9.38 -15.76
CA ASP A 145 15.85 8.38 -16.22
C ASP A 145 14.94 7.94 -15.05
N VAL A 146 13.77 7.39 -15.39
CA VAL A 146 12.71 7.05 -14.41
C VAL A 146 13.20 6.07 -13.34
N THR A 147 14.04 5.10 -13.72
CA THR A 147 14.55 4.09 -12.76
C THR A 147 15.48 4.75 -11.75
N SER A 148 16.43 5.54 -12.23
CA SER A 148 17.35 6.29 -11.36
C SER A 148 16.61 7.26 -10.43
N MET A 149 15.58 7.94 -10.94
CA MET A 149 14.75 8.84 -10.12
C MET A 149 13.98 8.09 -9.03
N TYR A 150 13.51 6.86 -9.29
CA TYR A 150 12.82 6.07 -8.26
C TYR A 150 13.76 5.54 -7.19
N GLU A 151 14.98 5.14 -7.56
CA GLU A 151 16.01 4.77 -6.58
C GLU A 151 16.40 5.98 -5.72
N ASP A 152 16.60 7.15 -6.32
CA ASP A 152 16.88 8.38 -5.57
C ASP A 152 15.70 8.79 -4.67
N ALA A 153 14.46 8.60 -5.13
CA ALA A 153 13.25 8.81 -4.34
C ALA A 153 12.97 7.71 -3.30
N GLU A 154 13.84 6.72 -3.15
CA GLU A 154 13.74 5.59 -2.22
C GLU A 154 12.47 4.74 -2.42
N MET A 155 12.02 4.62 -3.66
CA MET A 155 10.82 3.87 -4.05
C MET A 155 11.05 2.91 -5.21
N GLY A 156 12.30 2.62 -5.55
CA GLY A 156 12.67 1.61 -6.52
C GLY A 156 12.28 0.19 -6.07
N LEU A 157 12.47 -0.77 -6.97
CA LEU A 157 12.16 -2.18 -6.73
C LEU A 157 12.86 -2.69 -5.46
N ASN A 158 14.15 -2.38 -5.31
CA ASN A 158 14.95 -2.82 -4.18
C ASN A 158 14.48 -2.17 -2.86
N ASN A 159 14.01 -0.92 -2.89
CA ASN A 159 13.46 -0.26 -1.70
C ASN A 159 12.19 -0.97 -1.22
N ILE A 160 11.29 -1.33 -2.15
CA ILE A 160 10.06 -2.07 -1.82
C ILE A 160 10.40 -3.44 -1.23
N ILE A 161 11.31 -4.20 -1.85
CA ILE A 161 11.72 -5.52 -1.36
C ILE A 161 12.35 -5.39 0.03
N SER A 162 13.33 -4.50 0.20
CA SER A 162 14.04 -4.30 1.47
C SER A 162 13.09 -3.91 2.60
N LYS A 163 12.20 -2.94 2.36
CA LYS A 163 11.18 -2.53 3.34
C LYS A 163 10.24 -3.68 3.68
N SER A 164 9.79 -4.43 2.67
CA SER A 164 8.89 -5.58 2.85
C SER A 164 9.51 -6.67 3.72
N VAL A 165 10.77 -7.03 3.47
CA VAL A 165 11.52 -8.01 4.28
C VAL A 165 11.67 -7.51 5.71
N SER A 166 12.04 -6.24 5.90
CA SER A 166 12.19 -5.64 7.23
C SER A 166 10.88 -5.71 8.04
N LEU A 167 9.72 -5.46 7.42
CA LEU A 167 8.43 -5.55 8.11
C LEU A 167 8.10 -6.99 8.53
N VAL A 168 8.34 -7.96 7.64
CA VAL A 168 8.08 -9.38 7.92
C VAL A 168 9.00 -9.87 9.04
N GLU A 169 10.28 -9.50 9.03
CA GLU A 169 11.21 -9.79 10.12
C GLU A 169 10.75 -9.18 11.45
N GLU A 170 10.30 -7.93 11.45
CA GLU A 170 9.81 -7.26 12.66
C GLU A 170 8.55 -7.93 13.23
N SER A 171 7.61 -8.31 12.35
CA SER A 171 6.42 -9.07 12.71
C SER A 171 6.76 -10.44 13.32
N SER A 172 7.75 -11.14 12.77
CA SER A 172 8.22 -12.42 13.32
C SER A 172 8.79 -12.29 14.74
N LYS A 173 9.40 -11.14 15.07
CA LYS A 173 9.91 -10.84 16.42
C LYS A 173 8.76 -10.62 17.41
N ILE A 174 7.68 -9.97 16.98
CA ILE A 174 6.48 -9.76 17.81
C ILE A 174 5.77 -11.09 18.08
N SER A 175 5.67 -11.96 17.07
CA SER A 175 5.13 -13.31 17.22
C SER A 175 5.96 -14.15 18.21
N SER A 176 7.26 -13.86 18.36
CA SER A 176 8.19 -14.66 19.16
C SER A 176 8.49 -14.15 20.58
N LYS A 177 7.94 -13.02 21.06
CA LYS A 177 8.00 -12.64 22.50
C LYS A 177 7.25 -11.34 22.87
N PHE A 178 6.25 -11.47 23.74
CA PHE A 178 6.09 -10.66 24.97
C PHE A 178 5.03 -11.36 25.86
N ASP A 179 5.46 -11.89 27.01
CA ASP A 179 4.57 -12.50 27.98
C ASP A 179 3.88 -11.39 28.79
N PHE A 180 2.72 -10.95 28.28
CA PHE A 180 1.92 -9.91 28.92
C PHE A 180 1.39 -10.33 30.28
N ASP A 181 1.23 -11.64 30.51
CA ASP A 181 0.76 -12.16 31.79
C ASP A 181 1.88 -12.07 32.84
N ASN A 182 3.13 -12.34 32.45
CA ASN A 182 4.30 -12.12 33.30
C ASN A 182 4.58 -10.63 33.54
N PHE A 183 4.39 -9.76 32.54
CA PHE A 183 4.52 -8.31 32.74
C PHE A 183 3.49 -7.81 33.77
N LYS A 184 2.21 -8.16 33.59
CA LYS A 184 1.11 -7.83 34.50
C LYS A 184 1.34 -8.30 35.93
N ALA A 185 1.79 -9.55 36.09
CA ALA A 185 2.16 -10.11 37.38
C ALA A 185 3.29 -9.33 38.08
N ASN A 186 4.25 -8.78 37.32
CA ASN A 186 5.39 -8.03 37.87
C ASN A 186 5.06 -6.56 38.19
N VAL A 187 4.04 -5.96 37.56
CA VAL A 187 3.63 -4.56 37.84
C VAL A 187 2.38 -4.44 38.71
N GLY A 188 1.79 -5.55 39.13
CA GLY A 188 0.62 -5.57 40.03
C GLY A 188 -0.67 -5.05 39.39
N ILE A 189 -0.86 -5.31 38.09
CA ILE A 189 -2.07 -4.97 37.32
C ILE A 189 -2.63 -6.23 36.68
#